data_AF-V5LEH0-F1
#
_entry.id   AF-V5LEH0-F1
#
_cell.length_a   1.000
_cell.length_b   1.000
_cell.length_c   1.000
_cell.angle_alpha   90.00
_cell.angle_beta   90.00
_cell.angle_gamma   90.00
#
_symmetry.space_group_name_H-M   'P 1'
#
loop_
_entity.id
_entity.type
_entity.pdbx_description
1 polymer ?
#
loop_
_entity_poly.entity_id
_entity_poly.type
_entity_poly.pdbx_seq_one_letter_code
_entity_poly.pdbx_strand_id
1 'polypeptide(L)'
;FDPNIKQVNENELREPTDKRMFVLAAALKNNYTVEKLYQLTQIDRWFLEKFKNIINFYTVLEGVDHSSITTDMLKSAKQIGFSDRQIANAIKSTELAVRKLREELKITPCVKKIDTVAAEWPASTNYLYLTYNGIQHDLEFPGGFTMVLGSGVYRIGSSVEFDWCAVGCLRELRNQGKKTIMVNYNPETVSTDYDMSDRLY
;
A
#
# COMPACT_ATOMS: atom_id res chain seq x y z
N PHE A 1 0.72 5.98 7.53
CA PHE A 1 0.67 7.35 8.07
C PHE A 1 -0.28 7.31 9.26
N ASP A 2 0.27 7.07 10.45
CA ASP A 2 -0.51 6.91 11.69
C ASP A 2 -0.12 8.06 12.63
N PRO A 3 -1.07 8.92 13.03
CA PRO A 3 -0.78 10.11 13.84
C PRO A 3 -0.44 9.80 15.31
N ASN A 4 -0.65 8.56 15.78
CA ASN A 4 -0.53 8.21 17.20
C ASN A 4 0.83 7.59 17.57
N ILE A 5 1.75 7.40 16.60
CA ILE A 5 3.06 6.77 16.82
C ILE A 5 4.08 7.74 17.45
N LYS A 6 4.02 9.03 17.09
CA LYS A 6 4.95 10.06 17.57
C LYS A 6 4.18 11.29 18.04
N GLN A 7 4.81 12.05 18.93
CA GLN A 7 4.32 13.37 19.32
C GLN A 7 4.84 14.42 18.33
N VAL A 8 4.21 15.60 18.35
CA VAL A 8 4.64 16.74 17.54
C VAL A 8 6.00 17.23 18.01
N ASN A 9 6.93 17.41 17.09
CA ASN A 9 8.25 17.96 17.33
C ASN A 9 8.64 18.84 16.14
N GLU A 10 8.64 20.16 16.32
CA GLU A 10 8.97 21.09 15.23
C GLU A 10 10.41 20.95 14.74
N ASN A 11 11.35 20.53 15.60
CA ASN A 11 12.74 20.33 15.20
C ASN A 11 12.84 19.16 14.21
N GLU A 12 12.14 18.05 14.45
CA GLU A 12 12.07 16.93 13.50
C GLU A 12 11.28 17.25 12.22
N LEU A 13 10.43 18.28 12.24
CA LEU A 13 9.79 18.79 11.03
C LEU A 13 10.77 19.64 10.20
N ARG A 14 11.62 20.44 10.85
CA ARG A 14 12.64 21.28 10.21
C ARG A 14 13.84 20.47 9.71
N GLU A 15 14.39 19.63 10.57
CA GLU A 15 15.55 18.79 10.30
C GLU A 15 15.07 17.40 9.86
N PRO A 16 15.31 16.99 8.60
CA PRO A 16 14.80 15.73 8.10
C PRO A 16 15.37 14.51 8.83
N THR A 17 14.48 13.66 9.36
CA THR A 17 14.80 12.37 9.96
C THR A 17 13.99 11.24 9.32
N ASP A 18 14.39 9.99 9.58
CA ASP A 18 13.62 8.78 9.21
C ASP A 18 12.22 8.75 9.86
N LYS A 19 12.01 9.50 10.95
CA LYS A 19 10.76 9.59 11.70
C LYS A 19 9.88 10.77 11.31
N ARG A 20 10.37 11.69 10.47
CA ARG A 20 9.68 12.93 10.07
C ARG A 20 8.25 12.70 9.62
N MET A 21 7.99 11.61 8.88
CA MET A 21 6.65 11.29 8.39
C MET A 21 5.64 10.98 9.50
N PHE A 22 6.07 10.40 10.63
CA PHE A 22 5.19 10.15 11.78
C PHE A 22 4.92 11.44 12.55
N VAL A 23 5.93 12.30 12.70
CA VAL A 23 5.77 13.62 13.34
C VAL A 23 4.86 14.53 12.50
N LEU A 24 4.96 14.46 11.17
CA LEU A 24 4.08 15.17 10.24
C LEU A 24 2.62 14.75 10.39
N ALA A 25 2.35 13.45 10.51
CA ALA A 25 1.01 12.92 10.78
C ALA A 25 0.45 13.44 12.11
N ALA A 26 1.25 13.41 13.16
CA ALA A 26 0.88 13.95 14.47
C ALA A 26 0.62 15.46 14.42
N ALA A 27 1.43 16.23 13.69
CA ALA A 27 1.27 17.68 13.56
C ALA A 27 -0.03 18.04 12.84
N LEU A 28 -0.36 17.35 11.75
CA LEU A 28 -1.65 17.48 11.08
C LEU A 28 -2.83 17.14 12.00
N LYS A 29 -2.69 16.09 12.83
CA LYS A 29 -3.71 15.72 13.83
C LYS A 29 -3.87 16.78 14.92
N ASN A 30 -2.80 17.50 15.25
CA ASN A 30 -2.79 18.64 16.16
C ASN A 30 -3.16 19.97 15.46
N ASN A 31 -3.87 19.91 14.33
CA ASN A 31 -4.43 21.06 13.61
C ASN A 31 -3.37 22.06 13.10
N TYR A 32 -2.14 21.63 12.82
CA TYR A 32 -1.18 22.49 12.15
C TYR A 32 -1.68 22.83 10.74
N THR A 33 -1.55 24.10 10.35
CA THR A 33 -1.94 24.53 9.01
C THR A 33 -0.95 24.01 7.97
N VAL A 34 -1.43 23.79 6.74
CA VAL A 34 -0.58 23.41 5.62
C VAL A 34 0.52 24.45 5.37
N GLU A 35 0.21 25.74 5.55
CA GLU A 35 1.20 26.81 5.41
C GLU A 35 2.31 26.71 6.45
N LYS A 36 1.97 26.46 7.72
CA LYS A 36 2.97 26.26 8.78
C LYS A 36 3.84 25.04 8.47
N LEU A 37 3.24 23.93 8.05
CA LEU A 37 3.97 22.71 7.71
C LEU A 37 4.85 22.89 6.48
N TYR A 38 4.42 23.66 5.48
CA TYR A 38 5.24 24.03 4.34
C TYR A 38 6.49 24.80 4.79
N GLN A 39 6.32 25.83 5.63
CA GLN A 39 7.44 26.61 6.14
C GLN A 39 8.44 25.76 6.93
N LEU A 40 7.95 24.84 7.76
CA LEU A 40 8.79 23.93 8.54
C LEU A 40 9.47 22.89 7.66
N THR A 41 8.77 22.31 6.69
CA THR A 41 9.22 21.08 6.03
C THR A 41 9.77 21.26 4.61
N GLN A 42 9.38 22.34 3.94
CA GLN A 42 9.56 22.57 2.49
C GLN A 42 8.90 21.50 1.59
N ILE A 43 8.04 20.64 2.15
CA ILE A 43 7.21 19.71 1.37
C ILE A 43 6.12 20.52 0.69
N ASP A 44 5.97 20.37 -0.62
CA ASP A 44 4.98 21.13 -1.40
C ASP A 44 3.56 20.99 -0.81
N ARG A 45 2.82 22.11 -0.86
CA ARG A 45 1.48 22.23 -0.29
C ARG A 45 0.51 21.19 -0.85
N TRP A 46 0.67 20.80 -2.12
CA TRP A 46 -0.15 19.77 -2.74
C TRP A 46 -0.05 18.44 -1.98
N PHE A 47 1.16 17.99 -1.64
CA PHE A 47 1.35 16.75 -0.87
C PHE A 47 0.82 16.90 0.57
N LEU A 48 1.06 18.04 1.20
CA LEU A 48 0.57 18.33 2.56
C LEU A 48 -0.96 18.29 2.63
N GLU A 49 -1.67 18.80 1.61
CA GLU A 49 -3.12 18.69 1.51
C GLU A 49 -3.57 17.22 1.34
N LYS A 50 -2.84 16.40 0.57
CA LYS A 50 -3.14 14.95 0.49
C LYS A 50 -2.95 14.25 1.82
N PHE A 51 -1.89 14.56 2.57
CA PHE A 51 -1.69 14.01 3.91
C PHE A 51 -2.78 14.48 4.88
N LYS A 52 -3.19 15.74 4.80
CA LYS A 52 -4.29 16.29 5.60
C LYS A 52 -5.60 15.55 5.32
N ASN A 53 -5.90 15.22 4.07
CA ASN A 53 -7.09 14.41 3.73
C ASN A 53 -7.09 13.06 4.44
N ILE A 54 -5.93 12.38 4.51
CA ILE A 54 -5.80 11.11 5.23
C ILE A 54 -6.09 11.30 6.72
N ILE A 55 -5.55 12.35 7.35
CA ILE A 55 -5.74 12.63 8.79
C ILE A 55 -7.16 13.08 9.12
N ASN A 56 -7.77 13.87 8.26
CA ASN A 56 -9.18 14.24 8.39
C ASN A 56 -10.05 12.99 8.38
N PHE A 57 -9.82 12.08 7.42
CA PHE A 57 -10.55 10.82 7.34
C PHE A 57 -10.28 9.92 8.56
N TYR A 58 -9.04 9.87 9.06
CA TYR A 58 -8.69 9.17 10.29
C TYR A 58 -9.53 9.68 11.48
N THR A 59 -9.70 11.01 11.61
CA THR A 59 -10.51 11.63 12.66
C THR A 59 -11.99 11.29 12.54
N VAL A 60 -12.50 11.22 11.30
CA VAL A 60 -13.88 10.76 11.05
C VAL A 60 -14.04 9.30 11.49
N LEU A 61 -13.09 8.42 11.16
CA LEU A 61 -13.14 7.01 11.57
C LEU A 61 -13.10 6.83 13.10
N GLU A 62 -12.28 7.60 13.83
CA GLU A 62 -12.23 7.54 15.29
C GLU A 62 -13.54 7.97 15.98
N GLY A 63 -14.35 8.78 15.30
CA GLY A 63 -15.67 9.19 15.79
C GLY A 63 -16.78 8.16 15.56
N VAL A 64 -16.48 7.07 14.85
CA VAL A 64 -17.44 6.02 14.48
C VAL A 64 -17.19 4.77 15.30
N ASP A 65 -18.27 4.22 15.89
CA ASP A 65 -18.21 2.91 16.53
C ASP A 65 -18.24 1.80 15.48
N HIS A 66 -17.63 0.65 15.78
CA HIS A 66 -17.55 -0.51 14.90
C HIS A 66 -18.92 -0.99 14.37
N SER A 67 -19.98 -0.81 15.16
CA SER A 67 -21.36 -1.16 14.81
C SER A 67 -22.00 -0.22 13.78
N SER A 68 -21.41 0.95 13.56
CA SER A 68 -21.98 2.06 12.77
C SER A 68 -21.19 2.40 11.51
N ILE A 69 -20.10 1.68 11.21
CA ILE A 69 -19.32 1.91 9.99
C ILE A 69 -20.13 1.54 8.75
N THR A 70 -20.32 2.50 7.85
CA THR A 70 -21.08 2.29 6.62
C THR A 70 -20.20 1.70 5.52
N THR A 71 -20.84 1.04 4.55
CA THR A 71 -20.20 0.51 3.34
C THR A 71 -19.40 1.59 2.61
N ASP A 72 -19.97 2.80 2.46
CA ASP A 72 -19.32 3.91 1.77
C ASP A 72 -18.11 4.45 2.52
N MET A 73 -18.17 4.51 3.85
CA MET A 73 -17.02 4.88 4.67
C MET A 73 -15.90 3.84 4.53
N LEU A 74 -16.23 2.55 4.61
CA LEU A 74 -15.26 1.48 4.47
C LEU A 74 -14.61 1.51 3.07
N LYS A 75 -15.41 1.65 2.00
CA LYS A 75 -14.91 1.76 0.63
C LYS A 75 -14.00 2.98 0.45
N SER A 76 -14.43 4.15 0.94
CA SER A 76 -13.65 5.39 0.89
C SER A 76 -12.32 5.26 1.62
N ALA A 77 -12.31 4.63 2.80
CA ALA A 77 -11.10 4.35 3.57
C ALA A 77 -10.09 3.53 2.75
N LYS A 78 -10.57 2.48 2.07
CA LYS A 78 -9.72 1.63 1.22
C LYS A 78 -9.19 2.36 -0.01
N GLN A 79 -10.01 3.22 -0.63
CA GLN A 79 -9.64 4.00 -1.82
C GLN A 79 -8.54 5.03 -1.54
N ILE A 80 -8.45 5.56 -0.32
CA ILE A 80 -7.38 6.46 0.11
C ILE A 80 -6.21 5.74 0.81
N GLY A 81 -6.22 4.40 0.81
CA GLY A 81 -5.05 3.59 1.21
C GLY A 81 -5.01 3.12 2.67
N PHE A 82 -6.12 3.18 3.43
CA PHE A 82 -6.13 2.60 4.79
C PHE A 82 -6.04 1.08 4.75
N SER A 83 -5.17 0.51 5.58
CA SER A 83 -5.16 -0.93 5.85
C SER A 83 -6.32 -1.34 6.76
N ASP A 84 -6.69 -2.62 6.73
CA ASP A 84 -7.74 -3.16 7.61
C ASP A 84 -7.35 -2.97 9.09
N ARG A 85 -6.04 -3.07 9.40
CA ARG A 85 -5.47 -2.77 10.72
C ARG A 85 -5.64 -1.31 11.15
N GLN A 86 -5.40 -0.34 10.26
CA GLN A 86 -5.57 1.08 10.60
C GLN A 86 -7.04 1.41 10.88
N ILE A 87 -7.95 0.87 10.08
CA ILE A 87 -9.40 1.03 10.27
C ILE A 87 -9.81 0.40 11.61
N ALA A 88 -9.37 -0.84 11.87
CA ALA A 88 -9.65 -1.55 13.11
C ALA A 88 -9.19 -0.76 14.35
N ASN A 89 -7.98 -0.21 14.31
CA ASN A 89 -7.46 0.62 15.40
C ASN A 89 -8.32 1.88 15.62
N ALA A 90 -8.76 2.55 14.55
CA ALA A 90 -9.56 3.77 14.65
C ALA A 90 -10.95 3.50 15.25
N ILE A 91 -11.63 2.43 14.82
CA ILE A 91 -12.99 2.08 15.29
C ILE A 91 -13.01 1.15 16.51
N LYS A 92 -11.84 0.90 17.14
CA LYS A 92 -11.67 0.01 18.30
C LYS A 92 -12.16 -1.43 18.07
N SER A 93 -11.86 -1.98 16.90
CA SER A 93 -12.17 -3.36 16.50
C SER A 93 -10.89 -4.17 16.24
N THR A 94 -11.04 -5.38 15.69
CA THR A 94 -9.91 -6.22 15.28
C THR A 94 -9.73 -6.20 13.76
N GLU A 95 -8.49 -6.36 13.29
CA GLU A 95 -8.18 -6.42 11.86
C GLU A 95 -8.98 -7.52 11.15
N LEU A 96 -9.14 -8.69 11.80
CA LEU A 96 -9.91 -9.80 11.26
C LEU A 96 -11.40 -9.46 11.10
N ALA A 97 -11.99 -8.75 12.06
CA ALA A 97 -13.40 -8.34 11.98
C ALA A 97 -13.62 -7.35 10.82
N VAL A 98 -12.74 -6.35 10.68
CA VAL A 98 -12.80 -5.40 9.55
C VAL A 98 -12.63 -6.13 8.22
N ARG A 99 -11.69 -7.08 8.15
CA ARG A 99 -11.48 -7.88 6.93
C ARG A 99 -12.72 -8.69 6.55
N LYS A 100 -13.35 -9.38 7.51
CA LYS A 100 -14.58 -10.16 7.26
C LYS A 100 -15.71 -9.28 6.77
N LEU A 101 -15.98 -8.16 7.46
CA LEU A 101 -16.99 -7.19 7.05
C LEU A 101 -16.72 -6.67 5.62
N ARG A 102 -15.45 -6.35 5.32
CA ARG A 102 -15.04 -5.89 3.99
C ARG A 102 -15.29 -6.93 2.91
N GLU A 103 -15.03 -8.21 3.18
CA GLU A 103 -15.27 -9.33 2.27
C GLU A 103 -16.78 -9.61 2.10
N GLU A 104 -17.58 -9.56 3.17
CA GLU A 104 -19.04 -9.68 3.14
C GLU A 104 -19.69 -8.59 2.28
N LEU A 105 -19.19 -7.37 2.38
CA LEU A 105 -19.61 -6.22 1.57
C LEU A 105 -19.01 -6.22 0.15
N LYS A 106 -18.23 -7.24 -0.21
CA LYS A 106 -17.56 -7.38 -1.52
C LYS A 106 -16.65 -6.20 -1.88
N ILE A 107 -16.04 -5.57 -0.88
CA ILE A 107 -15.07 -4.49 -1.05
C ILE A 107 -13.68 -5.13 -1.18
N THR A 108 -13.33 -5.57 -2.39
CA THR A 108 -12.03 -6.15 -2.71
C THR A 108 -11.28 -5.27 -3.72
N PRO A 109 -9.93 -5.27 -3.70
CA PRO A 109 -9.19 -4.52 -4.68
C PRO A 109 -9.28 -5.19 -6.05
N CYS A 110 -9.19 -4.39 -7.11
CA CYS A 110 -9.03 -4.85 -8.48
C CYS A 110 -7.54 -5.02 -8.80
N VAL A 111 -7.24 -5.91 -9.75
CA VAL A 111 -5.88 -6.09 -10.28
C VAL A 111 -5.79 -5.34 -11.60
N LYS A 112 -4.78 -4.49 -11.72
CA LYS A 112 -4.54 -3.62 -12.88
C LYS A 112 -3.19 -3.89 -13.50
N LYS A 113 -3.09 -3.75 -14.82
CA LYS A 113 -1.84 -3.87 -15.57
C LYS A 113 -1.11 -2.54 -15.64
N ILE A 114 0.21 -2.60 -15.65
CA ILE A 114 1.10 -1.50 -16.01
C ILE A 114 1.47 -1.71 -17.48
N ASP A 115 0.94 -0.85 -18.35
CA ASP A 115 1.04 -0.97 -19.80
C ASP A 115 1.90 0.11 -20.47
N THR A 116 2.39 1.09 -19.70
CA THR A 116 3.14 2.28 -20.13
C THR A 116 2.37 3.31 -20.96
N VAL A 117 1.17 2.98 -21.44
CA VAL A 117 0.39 3.80 -22.40
C VAL A 117 -1.03 4.10 -21.93
N ALA A 118 -1.32 3.89 -20.64
CA ALA A 118 -2.63 4.17 -20.04
C ALA A 118 -3.80 3.55 -20.81
N ALA A 119 -3.65 2.27 -21.15
CA ALA A 119 -4.60 1.44 -21.90
C ALA A 119 -4.88 1.86 -23.35
N GLU A 120 -4.03 2.69 -23.97
CA GLU A 120 -4.11 2.96 -25.42
C GLU A 120 -3.96 1.67 -26.23
N TRP A 121 -3.05 0.78 -25.80
CA TRP A 121 -2.79 -0.52 -26.41
C TRP A 121 -2.84 -1.64 -25.37
N PRO A 122 -3.31 -2.84 -25.74
CA PRO A 122 -3.34 -3.97 -24.83
C PRO A 122 -1.93 -4.41 -24.45
N ALA A 123 -1.64 -4.45 -23.15
CA ALA A 123 -0.35 -4.94 -22.65
C ALA A 123 -0.22 -6.47 -22.82
N SER A 124 0.88 -6.88 -23.43
CA SER A 124 1.31 -8.29 -23.55
C SER A 124 1.88 -8.84 -22.24
N THR A 125 2.39 -7.98 -21.36
CA THR A 125 2.99 -8.37 -20.08
C THR A 125 1.97 -8.39 -18.94
N ASN A 126 2.30 -9.14 -17.89
CA ASN A 126 1.54 -9.18 -16.63
C ASN A 126 2.34 -8.53 -15.51
N TYR A 127 2.71 -7.26 -15.69
CA TYR A 127 3.18 -6.42 -14.61
C TYR A 127 1.98 -5.74 -13.94
N LEU A 128 1.73 -6.04 -12.67
CA LEU A 128 0.44 -5.84 -12.03
C LEU A 128 0.56 -5.02 -10.74
N TYR A 129 -0.53 -4.35 -10.38
CA TYR A 129 -0.72 -3.77 -9.05
C TYR A 129 -2.18 -3.91 -8.61
N LEU A 130 -2.43 -3.72 -7.32
CA LEU A 130 -3.78 -3.76 -6.74
C LEU A 130 -4.29 -2.35 -6.42
N THR A 131 -5.57 -2.10 -6.70
CA THR A 131 -6.20 -0.82 -6.36
C THR A 131 -7.68 -0.98 -6.01
N TYR A 132 -8.14 -0.21 -5.03
CA TYR A 132 -9.58 -0.08 -4.71
C TYR A 132 -10.28 0.97 -5.60
N ASN A 133 -9.53 1.69 -6.43
CA ASN A 133 -10.04 2.67 -7.39
C ASN A 133 -10.27 2.04 -8.77
N GLY A 134 -10.80 0.81 -8.79
CA GLY A 134 -11.11 0.06 -10.00
C GLY A 134 -12.49 -0.59 -9.89
N ILE A 135 -13.05 -0.96 -11.04
CA ILE A 135 -14.35 -1.65 -11.14
C ILE A 135 -14.25 -3.08 -11.66
N GLN A 136 -13.13 -3.43 -12.29
CA GLN A 136 -12.87 -4.76 -12.86
C GLN A 136 -11.38 -5.08 -12.89
N HIS A 137 -11.05 -6.37 -12.97
CA HIS A 137 -9.68 -6.86 -13.15
C HIS A 137 -9.26 -6.78 -14.62
N ASP A 138 -7.97 -6.56 -14.89
CA ASP A 138 -7.42 -6.56 -16.25
C ASP A 138 -6.91 -7.95 -16.69
N LEU A 139 -7.15 -8.98 -15.88
CA LEU A 139 -6.76 -10.36 -16.12
C LEU A 139 -7.73 -11.36 -15.49
N GLU A 140 -7.70 -12.59 -16.00
CA GLU A 140 -8.43 -13.72 -15.45
C GLU A 140 -7.63 -14.47 -14.37
N PHE A 141 -8.31 -15.28 -13.56
CA PHE A 141 -7.71 -16.05 -12.46
C PHE A 141 -8.02 -17.55 -12.60
N PRO A 142 -7.44 -18.24 -13.60
CA PRO A 142 -7.71 -19.67 -13.82
C PRO A 142 -7.10 -20.59 -12.75
N GLY A 143 -6.33 -20.07 -11.80
CA GLY A 143 -5.66 -20.85 -10.76
C GLY A 143 -4.44 -21.63 -11.28
N GLY A 144 -3.87 -22.48 -10.42
CA GLY A 144 -2.73 -23.33 -10.78
C GLY A 144 -1.36 -22.62 -10.83
N PHE A 145 -1.25 -21.43 -10.23
CA PHE A 145 0.01 -20.71 -10.10
C PHE A 145 0.66 -20.99 -8.75
N THR A 146 1.99 -21.02 -8.73
CA THR A 146 2.81 -21.07 -7.51
C THR A 146 3.30 -19.67 -7.17
N MET A 147 3.01 -19.20 -5.96
CA MET A 147 3.44 -17.89 -5.50
C MET A 147 4.83 -17.96 -4.87
N VAL A 148 5.70 -17.03 -5.23
CA VAL A 148 7.01 -16.77 -4.63
C VAL A 148 6.96 -15.40 -3.97
N LEU A 149 7.27 -15.35 -2.68
CA LEU A 149 7.30 -14.11 -1.91
C LEU A 149 8.72 -13.55 -1.87
N GLY A 150 8.88 -12.30 -2.29
CA GLY A 150 10.15 -11.59 -2.24
C GLY A 150 10.56 -11.17 -0.83
N SER A 151 11.80 -10.75 -0.69
CA SER A 151 12.38 -10.31 0.59
C SER A 151 11.96 -8.90 1.01
N GLY A 152 11.37 -8.11 0.10
CA GLY A 152 11.13 -6.70 0.33
C GLY A 152 12.41 -5.85 0.29
N VAL A 153 12.35 -4.66 0.88
CA VAL A 153 13.46 -3.69 0.88
C VAL A 153 14.70 -4.21 1.61
N TYR A 154 15.87 -3.87 1.09
CA TYR A 154 17.14 -4.24 1.71
C TYR A 154 17.34 -3.57 3.07
N ARG A 155 17.92 -4.33 4.00
CA ARG A 155 18.28 -3.90 5.36
C ARG A 155 19.54 -4.65 5.79
N ILE A 156 20.21 -4.17 6.83
CA ILE A 156 21.35 -4.91 7.42
C ILE A 156 20.86 -6.31 7.84
N GLY A 157 21.48 -7.35 7.29
CA GLY A 157 21.10 -8.75 7.49
C GLY A 157 20.06 -9.29 6.50
N SER A 158 19.59 -8.48 5.55
CA SER A 158 18.68 -8.88 4.47
C SER A 158 19.02 -8.12 3.19
N SER A 159 19.87 -8.71 2.34
CA SER A 159 20.37 -8.08 1.12
C SER A 159 20.09 -8.94 -0.13
N VAL A 160 20.91 -8.75 -1.17
CA VAL A 160 20.79 -9.34 -2.50
C VAL A 160 20.75 -10.87 -2.52
N GLU A 161 21.30 -11.54 -1.51
CA GLU A 161 21.29 -13.00 -1.37
C GLU A 161 19.87 -13.58 -1.38
N PHE A 162 18.89 -12.85 -0.83
CA PHE A 162 17.49 -13.30 -0.84
C PHE A 162 16.84 -13.10 -2.20
N ASP A 163 17.23 -12.06 -2.95
CA ASP A 163 16.79 -11.87 -4.33
C ASP A 163 17.33 -12.98 -5.24
N TRP A 164 18.61 -13.35 -5.05
CA TRP A 164 19.22 -14.48 -5.78
C TRP A 164 18.47 -15.80 -5.52
N CYS A 165 18.09 -16.07 -4.26
CA CYS A 165 17.27 -17.23 -3.91
C CYS A 165 15.89 -17.19 -4.60
N ALA A 166 15.23 -16.03 -4.65
CA ALA A 166 13.93 -15.88 -5.29
C ALA A 166 14.02 -16.11 -6.81
N VAL A 167 15.01 -15.51 -7.48
CA VAL A 167 15.27 -15.71 -8.92
C VAL A 167 15.60 -17.17 -9.22
N GLY A 168 16.42 -17.83 -8.40
CA GLY A 168 16.71 -19.26 -8.52
C GLY A 168 15.46 -20.13 -8.41
N CYS A 169 14.59 -19.84 -7.44
CA CYS A 169 13.31 -20.52 -7.25
C CYS A 169 12.38 -20.34 -8.46
N LEU A 170 12.22 -19.11 -8.96
CA LEU A 170 11.39 -18.81 -10.13
C LEU A 170 11.86 -19.55 -11.38
N ARG A 171 13.17 -19.57 -11.63
CA ARG A 171 13.78 -20.29 -12.76
C ARG A 171 13.52 -21.79 -12.66
N GLU A 172 13.69 -22.37 -11.47
CA GLU A 172 13.47 -23.80 -11.28
C GLU A 172 12.00 -24.20 -11.42
N LEU A 173 11.08 -23.39 -10.88
CA LEU A 173 9.63 -23.59 -11.10
C LEU A 173 9.26 -23.53 -12.58
N ARG A 174 9.85 -22.57 -13.33
CA ARG A 174 9.67 -22.47 -14.78
C ARG A 174 10.21 -23.70 -15.51
N ASN A 175 11.38 -24.22 -15.12
CA ASN A 175 11.96 -25.45 -15.68
C ASN A 175 11.05 -26.68 -15.46
N GLN A 176 10.32 -26.71 -14.35
CA GLN A 176 9.34 -27.75 -14.03
C GLN A 176 7.96 -27.52 -14.69
N GLY A 177 7.83 -26.52 -15.58
CA GLY A 177 6.59 -26.17 -16.27
C GLY A 177 5.51 -25.59 -15.34
N LYS A 178 5.89 -25.07 -14.17
CA LYS A 178 4.95 -24.42 -13.23
C LYS A 178 4.79 -22.96 -13.59
N LYS A 179 3.55 -22.48 -13.55
CA LYS A 179 3.24 -21.04 -13.67
C LYS A 179 3.50 -20.36 -12.34
N THR A 180 4.08 -19.17 -12.37
CA THR A 180 4.61 -18.48 -11.19
C THR A 180 3.96 -17.10 -10.99
N ILE A 181 3.77 -16.73 -9.72
CA ILE A 181 3.41 -15.37 -9.30
C ILE A 181 4.53 -14.87 -8.40
N MET A 182 5.20 -13.78 -8.79
CA MET A 182 6.13 -13.08 -7.91
C MET A 182 5.39 -11.95 -7.19
N VAL A 183 5.62 -11.81 -5.88
CA VAL A 183 5.14 -10.66 -5.09
C VAL A 183 6.32 -9.99 -4.40
N ASN A 184 6.66 -8.76 -4.82
CA ASN A 184 7.74 -8.00 -4.20
C ASN A 184 7.60 -6.50 -4.45
N TYR A 185 8.04 -5.68 -3.50
CA TYR A 185 7.93 -4.22 -3.55
C TYR A 185 9.29 -3.52 -3.54
N ASN A 186 10.39 -4.25 -3.70
CA ASN A 186 11.72 -3.67 -3.85
C ASN A 186 11.98 -3.32 -5.32
N PRO A 187 12.16 -2.03 -5.68
CA PRO A 187 12.42 -1.65 -7.07
C PRO A 187 13.86 -1.95 -7.54
N GLU A 188 14.77 -2.33 -6.64
CA GLU A 188 16.18 -2.56 -6.96
C GLU A 188 16.50 -4.03 -7.37
N THR A 189 15.50 -4.92 -7.30
CA THR A 189 15.70 -6.37 -7.43
C THR A 189 15.51 -6.91 -8.85
N VAL A 190 16.21 -7.99 -9.17
CA VAL A 190 15.99 -8.72 -10.44
C VAL A 190 14.70 -9.54 -10.37
N SER A 191 14.27 -9.98 -9.18
CA SER A 191 12.98 -10.67 -9.04
C SER A 191 11.77 -9.81 -9.42
N THR A 192 11.90 -8.48 -9.42
CA THR A 192 10.85 -7.54 -9.89
C THR A 192 10.96 -7.17 -11.37
N ASP A 193 11.73 -7.94 -12.14
CA ASP A 193 11.63 -7.96 -13.60
C ASP A 193 10.43 -8.83 -14.02
N TYR A 194 9.51 -8.26 -14.81
CA TYR A 194 8.31 -8.96 -15.26
C TYR A 194 8.63 -10.17 -16.17
N ASP A 195 9.84 -10.28 -16.71
CA ASP A 195 10.28 -11.43 -17.50
C ASP A 195 10.68 -12.65 -16.63
N MET A 196 10.84 -12.46 -15.30
CA MET A 196 11.22 -13.53 -14.37
C MET A 196 10.04 -14.41 -13.93
N SER A 197 8.80 -13.96 -14.06
CA SER A 197 7.60 -14.69 -13.61
C SER A 197 6.44 -14.54 -14.60
N ASP A 198 5.41 -15.39 -14.51
CA ASP A 198 4.23 -15.26 -15.38
C ASP A 198 3.32 -14.09 -14.98
N ARG A 199 3.39 -13.68 -13.71
CA ARG A 199 2.69 -12.53 -13.13
C ARG A 199 3.56 -11.91 -12.04
N LEU A 200 3.80 -10.61 -12.13
CA LEU A 200 4.52 -9.84 -11.12
C LEU A 200 3.58 -8.86 -10.42
N TYR A 201 3.55 -8.90 -9.09
CA TYR A 201 2.78 -8.01 -8.21
C TYR A 201 3.69 -7.25 -7.23
#